data_AF-A0A0F9JKQ1-F1
#
_entry.id   AF-A0A0F9JKQ1-F1
#
_cell.length_a   1.000
_cell.length_b   1.000
_cell.length_c   1.000
_cell.angle_alpha   90.00
_cell.angle_beta   90.00
_cell.angle_gamma   90.00
#
_symmetry.space_group_name_H-M   'P 1'
#
loop_
_entity.id
_entity.type
_entity.pdbx_description
1 polymer ?
#
loop_
_entity_poly.entity_id
_entity_poly.type
_entity_poly.pdbx_seq_one_letter_code
_entity_poly.pdbx_strand_id
1 'polypeptide(L)' 'MYCTEYQEASSGRCIRHQRGYYYFMPEPLPPKIDYDMDLANLMAEANRALSELSGT' A
#
# COMPACT_ATOMS: atom_id res chain seq x y z
N MET A 1 -2.42 -3.30 27.44
CA MET A 1 -1.47 -4.27 26.86
C MET A 1 -0.30 -3.46 26.32
N TYR A 2 0.85 -3.47 27.01
CA TYR A 2 2.04 -2.71 26.63
C TYR A 2 2.93 -3.59 25.74
N CYS A 3 3.06 -3.24 24.46
CA CYS A 3 4.01 -3.87 23.53
C CYS A 3 5.43 -3.41 23.89
N THR A 4 6.17 -4.21 24.66
CA THR A 4 7.53 -3.84 25.09
C THR A 4 8.64 -4.73 24.56
N GLU A 5 8.36 -5.71 23.70
CA GLU A 5 9.42 -6.50 23.07
C GLU A 5 9.10 -6.74 21.59
N TYR A 6 9.75 -5.98 20.70
CA TYR A 6 9.77 -6.26 19.27
C TYR A 6 11.21 -6.16 18.76
N GLN A 7 11.74 -7.29 18.28
CA GLN A 7 13.06 -7.41 17.66
C GLN A 7 12.94 -7.28 16.13
N GLU A 8 13.98 -6.69 15.53
CA GLU A 8 14.09 -6.25 14.13
C GLU A 8 13.73 -7.33 13.09
N ALA A 9 12.53 -7.22 12.53
CA ALA A 9 12.23 -7.64 11.17
C ALA A 9 11.07 -6.78 10.69
N SER A 10 11.33 -5.50 10.36
CA SER A 10 10.34 -4.43 10.20
C SER A 10 9.15 -4.85 9.33
N SER A 11 8.11 -5.41 9.95
CA SER A 11 6.88 -5.82 9.30
C SER A 11 6.03 -4.60 8.92
N GLY A 12 6.42 -3.42 9.42
CA GLY A 12 5.72 -2.16 9.28
C GLY A 12 6.03 -1.22 10.44
N ARG A 13 5.25 -0.15 10.51
CA ARG A 13 5.31 0.90 11.54
C ARG A 13 3.91 1.34 11.95
N CYS A 14 3.72 1.61 13.24
CA CYS A 14 2.50 2.23 13.75
C CYS A 14 2.57 3.75 13.61
N ILE A 15 1.60 4.37 12.94
CA ILE A 15 1.56 5.80 12.66
C ILE A 15 0.35 6.42 13.38
N ARG A 16 0.56 7.59 14.00
CA ARG A 16 -0.52 8.35 14.63
C ARG A 16 -1.30 9.14 13.59
N HIS A 17 -2.58 8.86 13.45
CA HIS A 17 -3.49 9.59 12.59
C HIS A 17 -3.88 10.95 13.22
N GLN A 18 -4.12 11.96 12.39
CA GLN A 18 -4.51 13.30 12.85
C GLN A 18 -5.79 13.31 13.71
N ARG A 19 -6.68 12.33 13.47
CA ARG A 19 -7.92 12.11 14.24
C ARG A 19 -7.71 11.39 15.58
N GLY A 20 -6.47 11.15 15.99
CA GLY A 20 -6.13 10.67 17.34
C GLY A 20 -5.99 9.15 17.52
N TYR A 21 -6.21 8.35 16.48
CA TYR A 21 -6.00 6.89 16.53
C TYR A 21 -4.66 6.48 15.90
N TYR A 22 -4.21 5.26 16.18
CA TYR A 22 -3.03 4.66 15.53
C TYR A 22 -3.47 3.69 14.43
N TYR A 23 -2.72 3.65 13.34
CA TYR A 23 -2.86 2.63 12.31
C TYR A 23 -1.51 1.95 12.02
N PHE A 24 -1.57 0.69 11.63
CA PHE A 24 -0.40 -0.08 11.22
C PHE A 24 -0.17 0.12 9.71
N MET A 25 1.04 0.55 9.33
CA MET A 25 1.49 0.67 7.95
C MET A 25 2.54 -0.42 7.69
N PRO A 26 2.26 -1.43 6.85
CA PRO A 26 3.25 -2.45 6.53
C PRO A 26 4.44 -1.84 5.79
N GLU A 27 5.63 -2.44 5.94
CA GLU A 27 6.74 -2.11 5.05
C GLU A 27 6.42 -2.60 3.63
N PRO A 28 6.87 -1.90 2.58
CA PRO A 28 6.64 -2.33 1.22
C PRO A 28 7.28 -3.70 0.98
N LEU A 29 6.56 -4.57 0.28
CA LEU A 29 7.06 -5.89 -0.09
C LEU A 29 8.31 -5.73 -0.97
N PRO A 30 9.43 -6.40 -0.64
CA PRO A 30 10.56 -6.47 -1.56
C PRO A 30 10.20 -7.34 -2.78
N PRO A 31 10.73 -7.03 -3.98
CA PRO A 31 11.61 -5.90 -4.30
C PRO A 31 10.85 -4.57 -4.39
N LYS A 32 11.55 -3.46 -4.13
CA LYS A 32 11.00 -2.12 -4.34
C LYS A 32 10.58 -1.98 -5.81
N ILE A 33 9.30 -1.76 -6.04
CA ILE A 33 8.76 -1.49 -7.38
C ILE A 33 8.95 0.00 -7.64
N ASP A 34 9.93 0.35 -8.46
CA ASP A 34 10.04 1.70 -9.01
C ASP A 34 9.02 1.83 -10.15
N TYR A 35 7.97 2.60 -9.92
CA TYR A 35 6.97 2.96 -10.93
C TYR A 35 6.80 4.47 -10.93
N ASP A 36 6.49 5.03 -12.10
CA ASP A 36 6.09 6.42 -12.24
C ASP A 36 4.56 6.54 -12.36
N MET A 37 4.06 7.76 -12.20
CA MET A 37 2.63 8.03 -12.29
C MET A 37 2.08 7.82 -13.69
N ASP A 38 2.89 7.97 -14.73
CA ASP A 38 2.46 7.79 -16.12
C ASP A 38 2.15 6.31 -16.39
N LEU A 39 3.00 5.40 -15.93
CA LEU A 39 2.79 3.96 -15.97
C LEU A 39 1.54 3.57 -15.16
N ALA A 40 1.38 4.10 -13.95
CA ALA A 40 0.21 3.82 -13.11
C ALA A 40 -1.10 4.26 -13.80
N ASN A 41 -1.09 5.42 -14.45
CA ASN A 41 -2.23 5.93 -15.21
C ASN A 41 -2.54 5.05 -16.42
N LEU A 42 -1.52 4.62 -17.16
CA LEU A 42 -1.68 3.75 -18.33
C LEU A 42 -2.28 2.39 -17.93
N MET A 43 -1.81 1.81 -16.82
CA MET A 43 -2.37 0.56 -16.28
C MET A 43 -3.84 0.71 -15.87
N ALA A 44 -4.19 1.85 -15.25
CA ALA A 44 -5.57 2.13 -14.88
C ALA A 44 -6.49 2.24 -16.10
N GLU A 45 -6.02 2.91 -17.16
CA GLU A 45 -6.76 3.01 -18.43
C GLU A 45 -6.94 1.64 -19.11
N ALA A 46 -5.88 0.84 -19.19
CA ALA A 46 -5.95 -0.51 -19.73
C ALA A 46 -6.95 -1.37 -18.95
N ASN A 47 -6.94 -1.30 -17.61
CA ASN A 47 -7.88 -2.04 -16.78
C ASN A 47 -9.34 -1.58 -16.97
N ARG A 48 -9.56 -0.27 -17.18
CA ARG A 48 -10.90 0.27 -17.50
C ARG A 48 -11.40 -0.28 -18.84
N ALA A 49 -10.57 -0.24 -19.88
CA ALA A 49 -10.93 -0.76 -21.20
C ALA A 49 -11.26 -2.26 -21.17
N LEU A 50 -10.50 -3.06 -20.41
CA LEU A 50 -10.79 -4.48 -20.19
C LEU A 50 -12.11 -4.69 -19.45
N SER A 51 -12.41 -3.85 -18.46
CA SER A 51 -13.66 -3.92 -17.68
C SER A 51 -14.88 -3.58 -18.54
N GLU A 52 -14.77 -2.56 -19.38
CA GLU A 52 -15.82 -2.17 -20.35
C GLU A 52 -16.12 -3.29 -21.35
N LEU A 53 -15.09 -4.01 -21.80
CA LEU A 53 -15.26 -5.17 -22.69
C LEU A 53 -15.93 -6.36 -21.98
N SER A 54 -15.70 -6.52 -20.67
CA SER A 54 -16.28 -7.60 -19.87
C SER A 54 -17.76 -7.40 -19.52
N GLY A 55 -18.33 -6.21 -19.78
CA GLY A 55 -19.78 -5.97 -19.72
C GLY A 55 -20.45 -6.16 -18.35
N THR A 56 -19.85 -5.67 -17.26
CA THR A 56 -20.56 -5.50 -15.98
C THR A 56 -21.29 -4.16 -15.90
#